data_AF-A0A8S1LNE1-F1
#
_entry.id   AF-A0A8S1LNE1-F1
#
_cell.length_a   1.000
_cell.length_b   1.000
_cell.length_c   1.000
_cell.angle_alpha   90.00
_cell.angle_beta   90.00
_cell.angle_gamma   90.00
#
_symmetry.space_group_name_H-M   'P 1'
#
loop_
_entity.id
_entity.type
_entity.pdbx_description
1 polymer ?
#
loop_
_entity_poly.entity_id
_entity_poly.type
_entity_poly.pdbx_seq_one_letter_code
_entity_poly.pdbx_strand_id
1 'polypeptide(L)'
;MNLSQEQWEYLKDLNDDIWVAYSYIGIPIQIVMIIYKILYPIYWQEVKRMEQFPSLLQDKLIRPFIFYGPIYYLFDIIIKVGSGKAFASACSMSFFSHHLITLLFLPFAVYSKHVPWFFISTALFHAILLCFKHSYLQYIYLVAVLLYHYGILQPPFRNLIQFKLLNIGTILLYLTIIALWLNGCSH
;
A
#
# COMPACT_ATOMS: atom_id res chain seq x y z
N MET A 1 -8.68 -0.68 27.75
CA MET A 1 -7.80 -1.81 28.15
C MET A 1 -6.50 -1.18 28.61
N ASN A 2 -6.05 -1.46 29.84
CA ASN A 2 -4.76 -0.97 30.33
C ASN A 2 -3.71 -2.06 30.12
N LEU A 3 -2.99 -2.01 29.01
CA LEU A 3 -1.84 -2.87 28.75
C LEU A 3 -0.57 -2.20 29.27
N SER A 4 0.41 -3.00 29.68
CA SER A 4 1.76 -2.52 30.00
C SER A 4 2.51 -2.11 28.72
N GLN A 5 3.61 -1.37 28.89
CA GLN A 5 4.45 -0.96 27.75
C GLN A 5 5.07 -2.16 27.01
N GLU A 6 5.50 -3.18 27.77
CA GLU A 6 6.03 -4.43 27.24
C GLU A 6 4.99 -5.19 26.40
N GLN A 7 3.72 -5.20 26.84
CA GLN A 7 2.64 -5.82 26.09
C GLN A 7 2.38 -5.11 24.76
N TRP A 8 2.46 -3.77 24.72
CA TRP A 8 2.34 -3.03 23.47
C TRP A 8 3.48 -3.29 22.50
N GLU A 9 4.71 -3.41 23.02
CA GLU A 9 5.90 -3.73 22.21
C GLU A 9 5.80 -5.13 21.63
N TYR A 10 5.40 -6.12 22.44
CA TYR A 10 5.11 -7.46 21.95
C TYR A 10 4.06 -7.48 20.82
N LEU A 11 2.96 -6.73 20.97
CA LEU A 11 1.94 -6.63 19.93
C LEU A 11 2.47 -5.96 18.65
N LYS A 12 3.37 -4.99 18.77
CA LYS A 12 4.02 -4.33 17.64
C LYS A 12 4.88 -5.33 16.87
N ASP A 13 5.75 -6.04 17.57
CA ASP A 13 6.68 -7.02 16.98
C ASP A 13 5.90 -8.14 16.30
N LEU A 14 4.85 -8.66 16.96
CA LEU A 14 3.97 -9.66 16.38
C LEU A 14 3.28 -9.17 15.09
N ASN A 15 2.78 -7.93 15.08
CA ASN A 15 2.14 -7.35 13.89
C ASN A 15 3.13 -7.19 12.72
N ASP A 16 4.37 -6.81 13.02
CA ASP A 16 5.44 -6.70 12.02
C ASP A 16 5.87 -8.06 11.48
N ASP A 17 6.04 -9.06 12.35
CA ASP A 17 6.41 -10.42 11.96
C ASP A 17 5.36 -11.04 11.03
N ILE A 18 4.07 -10.86 11.34
CA ILE A 18 2.99 -11.33 10.46
C ILE A 18 3.03 -10.59 9.12
N TRP A 19 3.29 -9.28 9.13
CA TRP A 19 3.40 -8.47 7.90
C TRP A 19 4.56 -8.90 7.01
N VAL A 20 5.71 -9.21 7.60
CA VAL A 20 6.89 -9.73 6.89
C VAL A 20 6.64 -11.15 6.37
N ALA A 21 6.07 -12.04 7.18
CA ALA A 21 5.75 -13.41 6.76
C ALA A 21 4.74 -13.43 5.60
N TYR A 22 3.69 -12.60 5.70
CA TYR A 22 2.73 -12.40 4.63
C TYR A 22 3.40 -11.86 3.35
N SER A 23 4.33 -10.91 3.49
CA SER A 23 5.07 -10.33 2.37
C SER A 23 5.90 -11.38 1.63
N TYR A 24 6.60 -12.26 2.34
CA TYR A 24 7.35 -13.37 1.72
C TYR A 24 6.47 -14.29 0.87
N ILE A 25 5.27 -14.62 1.36
CA ILE A 25 4.30 -15.45 0.62
C ILE A 25 3.74 -14.68 -0.59
N GLY A 26 3.46 -13.38 -0.42
CA GLY A 26 2.85 -12.54 -1.44
C GLY A 26 3.79 -12.21 -2.60
N ILE A 27 5.10 -12.08 -2.38
CA ILE A 27 6.10 -11.71 -3.41
C ILE A 27 6.02 -12.60 -4.68
N PRO A 28 6.17 -13.94 -4.61
CA PRO A 28 6.16 -14.79 -5.81
C PRO A 28 4.83 -14.69 -6.57
N ILE A 29 3.72 -14.61 -5.85
CA ILE A 29 2.38 -14.50 -6.43
C ILE A 29 2.22 -13.16 -7.16
N GLN A 30 2.65 -12.07 -6.54
CA GLN A 30 2.59 -10.74 -7.15
C GLN A 30 3.48 -10.64 -8.40
N ILE A 31 4.66 -11.27 -8.41
CA ILE A 31 5.54 -11.34 -9.60
C ILE A 31 4.81 -12.03 -10.76
N VAL A 32 4.26 -13.23 -10.53
CA VAL A 32 3.53 -13.99 -11.56
C VAL A 32 2.35 -13.17 -12.10
N MET A 33 1.63 -12.47 -11.22
CA MET A 33 0.45 -11.68 -11.60
C MET A 33 0.79 -10.41 -12.37
N ILE A 34 1.92 -9.76 -12.06
CA ILE A 34 2.43 -8.64 -12.85
C ILE A 34 2.81 -9.12 -14.25
N ILE A 35 3.60 -10.20 -14.35
CA ILE A 35 4.00 -10.78 -15.63
C ILE A 35 2.77 -11.12 -16.47
N TYR A 36 1.80 -11.82 -15.88
CA TYR A 36 0.55 -12.17 -16.54
C TYR A 36 -0.20 -10.93 -17.06
N LYS A 37 -0.36 -9.88 -16.25
CA LYS A 37 -1.08 -8.66 -16.66
C LYS A 37 -0.33 -7.82 -17.69
N ILE A 38 1.00 -7.91 -17.74
CA ILE A 38 1.81 -7.28 -18.80
C ILE A 38 1.65 -8.05 -20.12
N LEU A 39 1.68 -9.38 -20.08
CA LEU A 39 1.54 -10.23 -21.27
C LEU A 39 0.10 -10.27 -21.81
N TYR A 40 -0.89 -10.11 -20.94
CA TYR A 40 -2.31 -10.10 -21.27
C TYR A 40 -2.97 -8.78 -20.83
N PRO A 41 -2.61 -7.65 -21.46
CA PRO A 41 -3.16 -6.35 -21.08
C PRO A 41 -4.64 -6.26 -21.41
N ILE A 42 -5.40 -5.64 -20.51
CA ILE A 42 -6.80 -5.31 -20.76
C ILE A 42 -6.84 -4.09 -21.68
N TYR A 43 -7.64 -4.14 -22.75
CA TYR A 43 -7.86 -3.00 -23.64
C TYR A 43 -8.83 -2.01 -23.00
N TRP A 44 -8.27 -1.01 -22.31
CA TRP A 44 -9.05 -0.05 -21.53
C TRP A 44 -9.81 1.00 -22.34
N GLN A 45 -9.57 1.09 -23.66
CA GLN A 45 -10.08 2.16 -24.52
C GLN A 45 -11.61 2.14 -24.70
N GLU A 46 -12.24 0.98 -24.55
CA GLU A 46 -13.69 0.82 -24.74
C GLU A 46 -14.51 1.08 -23.46
N VAL A 47 -13.83 1.36 -22.35
CA VAL A 47 -14.43 1.26 -21.02
C VAL A 47 -14.82 2.63 -20.51
N LYS A 48 -16.12 2.86 -20.39
CA LYS A 48 -16.68 4.11 -19.85
C LYS A 48 -16.94 4.03 -18.35
N ARG A 49 -17.19 2.82 -17.80
CA ARG A 49 -17.45 2.58 -16.36
C ARG A 49 -16.82 1.27 -15.87
N MET A 50 -16.27 1.26 -14.66
CA MET A 50 -15.70 0.06 -14.02
C MET A 50 -16.70 -1.08 -13.84
N GLU A 51 -18.00 -0.76 -13.80
CA GLU A 51 -19.05 -1.75 -13.60
C GLU A 51 -19.29 -2.64 -14.81
N GLN A 52 -18.90 -2.17 -16.00
CA GLN A 52 -19.08 -2.87 -17.28
C GLN A 52 -18.10 -4.03 -17.45
N PHE A 53 -17.25 -4.23 -16.46
CA PHE A 53 -16.05 -5.02 -16.54
C PHE A 53 -16.24 -6.26 -15.67
N PRO A 54 -16.33 -7.47 -16.26
CA PRO A 54 -16.50 -8.68 -15.48
C PRO A 54 -15.28 -8.88 -14.58
N SER A 55 -15.51 -9.19 -13.30
CA SER A 55 -14.42 -9.49 -12.38
C SER A 55 -13.63 -10.70 -12.90
N LEU A 56 -12.40 -10.46 -13.31
CA LEU A 56 -11.52 -11.51 -13.83
C LEU A 56 -10.98 -12.35 -12.67
N LEU A 57 -10.76 -13.63 -12.92
CA LEU A 57 -10.24 -14.56 -11.90
C LEU A 57 -8.93 -14.05 -11.30
N GLN A 58 -8.02 -13.49 -12.12
CA GLN A 58 -6.77 -12.95 -11.61
C GLN A 58 -6.97 -11.80 -10.62
N ASP A 59 -7.99 -10.94 -10.83
CA ASP A 59 -8.27 -9.86 -9.90
C ASP A 59 -8.85 -10.38 -8.58
N LYS A 60 -9.54 -11.53 -8.59
CA LYS A 60 -10.00 -12.19 -7.37
C LYS A 60 -8.84 -12.83 -6.61
N LEU A 61 -7.90 -13.46 -7.33
CA LEU A 61 -6.76 -14.15 -6.73
C LEU A 61 -5.73 -13.20 -6.12
N ILE A 62 -5.54 -12.00 -6.68
CA ILE A 62 -4.56 -11.04 -6.13
C ILE A 62 -5.09 -10.26 -4.94
N ARG A 63 -6.41 -10.12 -4.78
CA ARG A 63 -7.04 -9.32 -3.72
C ARG A 63 -6.59 -9.70 -2.30
N PRO A 64 -6.56 -10.98 -1.91
CA PRO A 64 -6.06 -11.36 -0.58
C PRO A 64 -4.67 -10.81 -0.29
N PHE A 65 -3.80 -10.75 -1.33
CA PHE A 65 -2.42 -10.27 -1.25
C PHE A 65 -2.28 -8.73 -1.20
N ILE A 66 -3.36 -7.99 -1.42
CA ILE A 66 -3.42 -6.53 -1.24
C ILE A 66 -4.26 -6.16 -0.01
N PHE A 67 -5.22 -7.02 0.36
CA PHE A 67 -6.20 -6.78 1.44
C PHE A 67 -5.60 -6.75 2.85
N TYR A 68 -4.47 -7.44 3.09
CA TYR A 68 -3.87 -7.42 4.43
C TYR A 68 -3.20 -6.09 4.78
N GLY A 69 -2.84 -5.26 3.80
CA GLY A 69 -2.22 -3.95 4.04
C GLY A 69 -3.06 -3.03 4.94
N PRO A 70 -4.34 -2.77 4.62
CA PRO A 70 -5.24 -2.03 5.51
C PRO A 70 -5.35 -2.63 6.92
N ILE A 71 -5.34 -3.96 7.05
CA ILE A 71 -5.40 -4.62 8.36
C ILE A 71 -4.16 -4.30 9.18
N TYR A 72 -2.97 -4.46 8.59
CA TYR A 72 -1.70 -4.12 9.23
C TYR A 72 -1.68 -2.65 9.68
N TYR A 73 -2.07 -1.71 8.80
CA TYR A 73 -2.06 -0.28 9.14
C TYR A 73 -3.05 0.06 10.26
N LEU A 74 -4.22 -0.58 10.29
CA LEU A 74 -5.18 -0.41 11.37
C LEU A 74 -4.60 -0.86 12.72
N PHE A 75 -4.00 -2.05 12.78
CA PHE A 75 -3.38 -2.54 14.02
C PHE A 75 -2.18 -1.68 14.44
N ASP A 76 -1.32 -1.28 13.51
CA ASP A 76 -0.16 -0.42 13.82
C ASP A 76 -0.60 0.94 14.40
N ILE A 77 -1.65 1.55 13.85
CA ILE A 77 -2.25 2.78 14.37
C ILE A 77 -2.76 2.57 15.81
N ILE A 78 -3.52 1.50 16.05
CA ILE A 78 -4.05 1.18 17.39
C ILE A 78 -2.90 0.98 18.39
N ILE A 79 -1.86 0.23 18.02
CA ILE A 79 -0.70 -0.04 18.88
C ILE A 79 0.07 1.25 19.19
N LYS A 80 0.31 2.11 18.19
CA LYS A 80 1.01 3.38 18.38
C LYS A 80 0.24 4.37 19.25
N VAL A 81 -1.08 4.44 19.09
CA VAL A 81 -1.94 5.29 19.94
C VAL A 81 -2.01 4.72 21.36
N GLY A 82 -2.25 3.42 21.48
CA GLY A 82 -2.36 2.72 22.77
C GLY A 82 -1.09 2.77 23.62
N SER A 83 0.08 2.72 22.97
CA SER A 83 1.39 2.88 23.62
C SER A 83 1.81 4.34 23.88
N GLY A 84 0.99 5.33 23.47
CA GLY A 84 1.33 6.74 23.57
C GLY A 84 2.46 7.21 22.63
N LYS A 85 2.96 6.33 21.75
CA LYS A 85 4.10 6.62 20.86
C LYS A 85 3.69 7.41 19.61
N ALA A 86 2.42 7.40 19.21
CA ALA A 86 1.93 8.02 17.96
C ALA A 86 2.33 9.49 17.80
N PHE A 87 2.33 10.26 18.90
CA PHE A 87 2.58 11.71 18.89
C PHE A 87 3.84 12.11 19.67
N ALA A 88 4.68 11.14 20.05
CA ALA A 88 5.85 11.38 20.90
C ALA A 88 6.98 12.14 20.18
N SER A 89 7.01 12.12 18.85
CA SER A 89 8.01 12.81 18.04
C SER A 89 7.45 13.20 16.67
N ALA A 90 8.12 14.12 15.97
CA ALA A 90 7.78 14.47 14.59
C ALA A 90 7.84 13.25 13.65
N CYS A 91 8.80 12.34 13.88
CA CYS A 91 8.89 11.09 13.12
C CYS A 91 7.73 10.14 13.40
N SER A 92 7.39 9.95 14.67
CA SER A 92 6.24 9.10 15.05
C SER A 92 4.95 9.63 14.45
N MET A 93 4.74 10.94 14.51
CA MET A 93 3.57 11.60 13.94
C MET A 93 3.54 11.47 12.42
N SER A 94 4.68 11.64 11.74
CA SER A 94 4.77 11.50 10.28
C SER A 94 4.47 10.06 9.83
N PHE A 95 4.99 9.05 10.54
CA PHE A 95 4.66 7.64 10.29
C PHE A 95 3.19 7.34 10.57
N PHE A 96 2.65 7.89 11.65
CA PHE A 96 1.24 7.74 11.98
C PHE A 96 0.35 8.32 10.88
N SER A 97 0.62 9.55 10.42
CA SER A 97 -0.11 10.18 9.33
C SER A 97 0.02 9.38 8.02
N HIS A 98 1.20 8.87 7.70
CA HIS A 98 1.42 8.01 6.55
C HIS A 98 0.53 6.75 6.59
N HIS A 99 0.48 6.05 7.73
CA HIS A 99 -0.38 4.88 7.91
C HIS A 99 -1.86 5.24 7.88
N LEU A 100 -2.27 6.36 8.49
CA LEU A 100 -3.66 6.80 8.51
C LEU A 100 -4.18 7.14 7.12
N ILE A 101 -3.41 7.89 6.34
CA ILE A 101 -3.76 8.22 4.95
C ILE A 101 -3.80 6.93 4.12
N THR A 102 -2.81 6.06 4.26
CA THR A 102 -2.81 4.78 3.54
C THR A 102 -4.03 3.94 3.91
N LEU A 103 -4.38 3.81 5.19
CA LEU A 103 -5.57 3.10 5.65
C LEU A 103 -6.88 3.69 5.07
N LEU A 104 -6.98 5.02 4.98
CA LEU A 104 -8.17 5.69 4.47
C LEU A 104 -8.36 5.47 2.96
N PHE A 105 -7.28 5.49 2.18
CA PHE A 105 -7.37 5.48 0.71
C PHE A 105 -7.11 4.11 0.08
N LEU A 106 -6.31 3.24 0.69
CA LEU A 106 -6.00 1.90 0.15
C LEU A 106 -7.25 1.02 -0.08
N PRO A 107 -8.34 1.10 0.70
CA PRO A 107 -9.58 0.40 0.39
C PRO A 107 -10.12 0.68 -1.02
N PHE A 108 -9.95 1.90 -1.58
CA PHE A 108 -10.39 2.19 -2.95
C PHE A 108 -9.61 1.42 -4.00
N ALA A 109 -8.36 1.04 -3.71
CA ALA A 109 -7.58 0.15 -4.56
C ALA A 109 -8.01 -1.31 -4.39
N VAL A 110 -8.18 -1.76 -3.14
CA VAL A 110 -8.55 -3.14 -2.77
C VAL A 110 -9.94 -3.53 -3.30
N TYR A 111 -10.91 -2.61 -3.25
CA TYR A 111 -12.28 -2.84 -3.72
C TYR A 111 -12.51 -2.46 -5.20
N SER A 112 -11.49 -1.97 -5.91
CA SER A 112 -11.58 -1.76 -7.36
C SER A 112 -11.89 -3.07 -8.08
N LYS A 113 -12.86 -3.11 -9.00
CA LYS A 113 -13.23 -4.34 -9.75
C LYS A 113 -12.06 -4.95 -10.53
N HIS A 114 -11.15 -4.11 -11.00
CA HIS A 114 -9.91 -4.50 -11.64
C HIS A 114 -8.72 -3.89 -10.94
N VAL A 115 -7.68 -4.70 -10.76
CA VAL A 115 -6.42 -4.28 -10.17
C VAL A 115 -5.40 -4.14 -11.31
N PRO A 116 -5.01 -2.91 -11.70
CA PRO A 116 -4.00 -2.73 -12.74
C PRO A 116 -2.62 -3.23 -12.27
N TRP A 117 -1.73 -3.59 -13.20
CA TRP A 117 -0.41 -4.14 -12.86
C TRP A 117 0.43 -3.17 -12.01
N PHE A 118 0.28 -1.85 -12.22
CA PHE A 118 1.05 -0.85 -11.48
C PHE A 118 0.62 -0.75 -9.99
N PHE A 119 -0.60 -1.15 -9.63
CA PHE A 119 -1.00 -1.31 -8.21
C PHE A 119 -0.24 -2.48 -7.58
N ILE A 120 -0.22 -3.61 -8.27
CA ILE A 120 0.47 -4.82 -7.81
C ILE A 120 1.97 -4.55 -7.72
N SER A 121 2.55 -3.79 -8.65
CA SER A 121 3.96 -3.41 -8.63
C SER A 121 4.33 -2.62 -7.38
N THR A 122 3.50 -1.65 -6.97
CA THR A 122 3.77 -0.89 -5.74
C THR A 122 3.72 -1.79 -4.51
N ALA A 123 2.70 -2.66 -4.40
CA ALA A 123 2.59 -3.62 -3.30
C ALA A 123 3.76 -4.62 -3.27
N LEU A 124 4.21 -5.09 -4.45
CA LEU A 124 5.33 -6.00 -4.57
C LEU A 124 6.63 -5.37 -4.07
N PHE A 125 6.96 -4.18 -4.57
CA PHE A 125 8.21 -3.53 -4.18
C PHE A 125 8.20 -3.04 -2.73
N HIS A 126 7.02 -2.72 -2.18
CA HIS A 126 6.86 -2.51 -0.74
C HIS A 126 7.17 -3.79 0.05
N ALA A 127 6.59 -4.93 -0.34
CA ALA A 127 6.87 -6.23 0.28
C ALA A 127 8.37 -6.60 0.21
N ILE A 128 9.00 -6.38 -0.94
CA ILE A 128 10.45 -6.60 -1.12
C ILE A 128 11.27 -5.70 -0.18
N LEU A 129 10.90 -4.42 -0.06
CA LEU A 129 11.61 -3.48 0.82
C LEU A 129 11.55 -3.94 2.29
N LEU A 130 10.40 -4.43 2.73
CA LEU A 130 10.21 -4.96 4.09
C LEU A 130 11.07 -6.20 4.36
N CYS A 131 11.11 -7.13 3.41
CA CYS A 131 11.83 -8.40 3.56
C CYS A 131 13.35 -8.24 3.45
N PHE A 132 13.85 -7.38 2.54
CA PHE A 132 15.25 -7.39 2.15
C PHE A 132 16.06 -6.14 2.55
N LYS A 133 15.44 -5.09 3.12
CA LYS A 133 16.07 -3.91 3.76
C LYS A 133 17.35 -3.32 3.11
N HIS A 134 17.55 -3.48 1.80
CA HIS A 134 18.68 -2.90 1.09
C HIS A 134 18.36 -1.48 0.60
N SER A 135 19.30 -0.56 0.71
CA SER A 135 19.10 0.86 0.35
C SER A 135 18.70 1.06 -1.11
N TYR A 136 19.27 0.30 -2.04
CA TYR A 136 18.94 0.43 -3.47
C TYR A 136 17.49 0.05 -3.80
N LEU A 137 16.87 -0.81 -2.98
CA LEU A 137 15.46 -1.21 -3.15
C LEU A 137 14.50 -0.03 -2.94
N GLN A 138 14.92 0.99 -2.17
CA GLN A 138 14.14 2.20 -1.97
C GLN A 138 13.96 2.97 -3.29
N TYR A 139 14.99 3.01 -4.15
CA TYR A 139 14.88 3.66 -5.46
C TYR A 139 13.97 2.88 -6.41
N ILE A 140 14.03 1.55 -6.39
CA ILE A 140 13.14 0.71 -7.19
C ILE A 140 11.69 0.89 -6.74
N TYR A 141 11.46 0.92 -5.42
CA TYR A 141 10.14 1.20 -4.86
C TYR A 141 9.63 2.60 -5.24
N LEU A 142 10.49 3.63 -5.21
CA LEU A 142 10.15 4.97 -5.67
C LEU A 142 9.69 4.97 -7.13
N VAL A 143 10.39 4.27 -8.02
CA VAL A 143 9.98 4.13 -9.43
C VAL A 143 8.60 3.47 -9.53
N ALA A 144 8.33 2.43 -8.73
CA ALA A 144 7.02 1.78 -8.71
C ALA A 144 5.90 2.75 -8.27
N VAL A 145 6.16 3.57 -7.25
CA VAL A 145 5.22 4.62 -6.78
C VAL A 145 4.97 5.69 -7.85
N LEU A 146 6.01 6.10 -8.58
CA LEU A 146 5.87 7.06 -9.69
C LEU A 146 5.07 6.45 -10.86
N LEU A 147 5.32 5.19 -11.20
CA LEU A 147 4.55 4.46 -12.21
C LEU A 147 3.09 4.29 -11.79
N TYR A 148 2.84 4.02 -10.51
CA TYR A 148 1.50 3.99 -9.94
C TYR A 148 0.78 5.32 -10.13
N HIS A 149 1.44 6.42 -9.75
CA HIS A 149 0.84 7.75 -9.86
C HIS A 149 0.60 8.13 -11.33
N TYR A 150 1.57 7.86 -12.20
CA TYR A 150 1.37 8.02 -13.64
C TYR A 150 0.17 7.22 -14.14
N GLY A 151 0.06 5.95 -13.74
CA GLY A 151 -1.00 5.02 -14.14
C GLY A 151 -2.41 5.48 -13.74
N ILE A 152 -2.60 5.96 -12.51
CA ILE A 152 -3.91 6.47 -12.06
C ILE A 152 -4.34 7.75 -12.80
N LEU A 153 -3.38 8.52 -13.33
CA LEU A 153 -3.63 9.74 -14.11
C LEU A 153 -3.92 9.45 -15.58
N GLN A 154 -3.71 8.23 -16.07
CA GLN A 154 -4.04 7.87 -17.43
C GLN A 154 -5.54 7.56 -17.61
N PRO A 155 -6.13 7.82 -18.80
CA PRO A 155 -7.42 7.27 -19.16
C PRO A 155 -7.40 5.73 -19.18
N PRO A 156 -8.52 5.06 -18.84
CA PRO A 156 -9.77 5.61 -18.32
C PRO A 156 -9.72 5.89 -16.81
N PHE A 157 -8.64 5.50 -16.12
CA PHE A 157 -8.51 5.55 -14.66
C PHE A 157 -8.81 6.93 -14.08
N ARG A 158 -8.21 7.98 -14.61
CA ARG A 158 -8.42 9.37 -14.11
C ARG A 158 -9.88 9.83 -14.07
N ASN A 159 -10.76 9.20 -14.86
CA ASN A 159 -12.17 9.57 -14.94
C ASN A 159 -13.03 8.86 -13.88
N LEU A 160 -12.51 7.79 -13.27
CA LEU A 160 -13.22 6.94 -12.31
C LEU A 160 -13.06 7.48 -10.89
N ILE A 161 -14.17 7.50 -10.12
CA ILE A 161 -14.19 8.10 -8.78
C ILE A 161 -13.18 7.47 -7.83
N GLN A 162 -13.01 6.14 -7.87
CA GLN A 162 -12.06 5.42 -7.02
C GLN A 162 -10.63 5.92 -7.25
N PHE A 163 -10.25 6.12 -8.51
CA PHE A 163 -8.91 6.56 -8.89
C PHE A 163 -8.69 8.06 -8.62
N LYS A 164 -9.75 8.88 -8.70
CA LYS A 164 -9.70 10.28 -8.23
C LYS A 164 -9.42 10.36 -6.73
N LEU A 165 -10.07 9.52 -5.92
CA LEU A 165 -9.82 9.44 -4.48
C LEU A 165 -8.41 8.92 -4.19
N LEU A 166 -7.95 7.89 -4.90
CA LEU A 166 -6.57 7.40 -4.79
C LEU A 166 -5.54 8.46 -5.17
N ASN A 167 -5.83 9.31 -6.16
CA ASN A 167 -4.96 10.43 -6.52
C ASN A 167 -4.83 11.45 -5.38
N ILE A 168 -5.95 11.81 -4.73
CA ILE A 168 -5.94 12.67 -3.54
C ILE A 168 -5.10 12.02 -2.44
N GLY A 169 -5.34 10.73 -2.15
CA GLY A 169 -4.55 9.98 -1.19
C GLY A 169 -3.06 9.96 -1.51
N THR A 170 -2.68 9.80 -2.78
CA THR A 170 -1.29 9.80 -3.24
C THR A 170 -0.61 11.14 -3.00
N ILE A 171 -1.29 12.25 -3.30
CA ILE A 171 -0.77 13.60 -3.02
C ILE A 171 -0.54 13.78 -1.51
N LEU A 172 -1.51 13.37 -0.67
CA LEU A 172 -1.36 13.43 0.78
C LEU A 172 -0.22 12.52 1.29
N LEU A 173 -0.03 11.36 0.68
CA LEU A 173 1.11 10.48 1.00
C LEU A 173 2.45 11.12 0.66
N TYR A 174 2.56 11.86 -0.46
CA TYR A 174 3.78 12.59 -0.75
C TYR A 174 4.11 13.64 0.30
N LEU A 175 3.11 14.33 0.84
CA LEU A 175 3.34 15.28 1.94
C LEU A 175 3.92 14.58 3.18
N THR A 176 3.41 13.39 3.52
CA THR A 176 3.94 12.63 4.66
C THR A 176 5.34 12.06 4.40
N ILE A 177 5.63 11.61 3.17
CA ILE A 177 6.97 11.15 2.78
C ILE A 177 7.98 12.30 2.83
N ILE A 178 7.61 13.49 2.32
CA ILE A 178 8.45 14.69 2.41
C ILE A 178 8.68 15.04 3.88
N ALA A 179 7.65 14.98 4.74
CA ALA A 179 7.80 15.22 6.17
C ALA A 179 8.75 14.20 6.84
N LEU A 180 8.64 12.91 6.52
CA LEU A 180 9.56 11.88 7.00
C LEU A 180 11.00 12.18 6.60
N TRP A 181 11.22 12.57 5.35
CA TRP A 181 12.54 12.90 4.83
C TRP A 181 13.14 14.16 5.49
N LEU A 182 12.36 15.24 5.62
CA LEU A 182 12.80 16.49 6.25
C LEU A 182 13.16 16.31 7.72
N ASN A 183 12.49 15.41 8.43
CA ASN A 183 12.77 15.09 9.82
C ASN A 183 13.89 14.04 9.98
N GLY A 184 14.51 13.56 8.89
CA GLY A 184 15.57 12.56 8.94
C GLY A 184 15.11 11.21 9.50
N CYS A 185 13.83 10.89 9.36
CA CYS A 185 13.25 9.66 9.93
C CYS A 185 13.72 8.45 9.12
N SER A 186 14.49 7.56 9.75
CA SER A 186 14.77 6.23 9.22
C SER A 186 13.66 5.26 9.61
N HIS A 187 13.20 4.47 8.64
CA HIS A 187 12.38 3.28 8.90
C HIS A 187 13.18 2.18 9.57
#